data_AF-A0A944R4R9-F1
#
_entry.id   AF-A0A944R4R9-F1
#
_cell.length_a   1.000
_cell.length_b   1.000
_cell.length_c   1.000
_cell.angle_alpha   90.00
_cell.angle_beta   90.00
_cell.angle_gamma   90.00
#
_symmetry.space_group_name_H-M   'P 1'
#
loop_
_entity.id
_entity.type
_entity.pdbx_description
1 polymer ?
#
loop_
_entity_poly.entity_id
_entity_poly.type
_entity_poly.pdbx_seq_one_letter_code
_entity_poly.pdbx_strand_id
1 'polypeptide(L)' 'MDTILPVLLFVVIAAAVSASLLILPLIVAPRRKSAVKEMPYESGMDPIHDTRRRFDVRFHLVAVT' A
#
# COMPACT_ATOMS: atom_id res chain seq x y z
N MET A 1 -28.57 6.92 -17.58
CA MET A 1 -27.18 6.74 -18.04
C MET A 1 -26.32 7.95 -17.70
N ASP A 2 -26.91 9.14 -17.62
CA ASP A 2 -26.23 10.42 -17.37
C ASP A 2 -25.63 10.57 -15.97
N THR A 3 -26.04 9.76 -14.99
CA THR A 3 -25.51 9.76 -13.62
C THR A 3 -24.31 8.83 -13.41
N ILE A 4 -24.17 7.80 -14.25
CA ILE A 4 -23.04 6.85 -14.17
C ILE A 4 -21.78 7.46 -14.80
N LEU A 5 -21.95 8.21 -15.89
CA LEU A 5 -20.84 8.81 -16.63
C LEU A 5 -19.99 9.77 -15.76
N PRO A 6 -20.57 10.69 -14.96
CA PRO A 6 -19.80 11.54 -14.04
C PRO A 6 -19.06 10.74 -12.96
N VAL A 7 -19.69 9.69 -12.42
CA VAL A 7 -19.08 8.83 -11.40
C VAL A 7 -17.91 8.04 -11.97
N LEU A 8 -18.07 7.48 -13.17
CA LEU A 8 -17.01 6.74 -13.84
C LEU A 8 -15.82 7.66 -14.18
N LEU A 9 -16.10 8.87 -14.68
CA LEU A 9 -15.07 9.86 -14.95
C LEU A 9 -14.31 10.26 -13.69
N PHE A 10 -15.03 10.46 -12.58
CA PHE A 10 -14.41 10.74 -11.28
C PHE A 10 -13.46 9.62 -10.85
N VAL A 11 -13.88 8.36 -10.96
CA VAL A 11 -13.04 7.19 -10.60
C VAL A 11 -11.80 7.13 -11.49
N VAL A 12 -11.92 7.36 -12.80
CA VAL A 12 -10.79 7.36 -13.73
C VAL A 12 -9.79 8.46 -13.38
N ILE A 13 -10.26 9.68 -13.12
CA ILE A 13 -9.40 10.81 -12.75
C ILE A 13 -8.72 10.54 -11.40
N ALA A 14 -9.45 10.05 -10.40
CA ALA A 14 -8.90 9.72 -9.09
C ALA A 14 -7.82 8.63 -9.19
N ALA A 15 -8.05 7.59 -10.00
CA ALA A 15 -7.06 6.55 -10.26
C ALA A 15 -5.83 7.10 -10.99
N ALA A 16 -6.02 7.95 -12.01
CA ALA A 16 -4.92 8.57 -12.76
C ALA A 16 -4.06 9.46 -11.86
N VAL A 17 -4.68 10.29 -11.02
CA VAL A 17 -3.96 11.13 -10.04
C VAL A 17 -3.20 10.27 -9.04
N SER A 18 -3.85 9.23 -8.48
CA SER A 18 -3.20 8.32 -7.52
C SER A 18 -2.00 7.60 -8.12
N ALA A 19 -2.15 7.06 -9.34
CA ALA A 19 -1.05 6.42 -10.06
C ALA A 19 0.09 7.41 -10.34
N SER A 20 -0.24 8.64 -10.73
CA SER A 20 0.77 9.68 -11.01
C SER A 20 1.58 10.01 -9.75
N LEU A 21 0.94 10.12 -8.58
CA LEU A 21 1.62 10.38 -7.31
C LEU A 21 2.52 9.22 -6.86
N LEU A 22 2.23 7.98 -7.26
CA LEU A 22 3.10 6.83 -7.01
C LEU A 22 4.25 6.75 -8.02
N ILE A 23 4.00 7.04 -9.30
CA ILE A 23 4.99 6.90 -10.37
C ILE A 23 6.00 8.05 -10.38
N LEU A 24 5.56 9.28 -10.15
CA LEU A 24 6.42 10.46 -10.18
C LEU A 24 7.65 10.36 -9.27
N PRO A 25 7.55 9.97 -7.98
CA PRO A 25 8.72 9.81 -7.12
C PRO A 25 9.61 8.65 -7.56
N LEU A 26 9.08 7.60 -8.22
CA LEU A 26 9.93 6.53 -8.76
C LEU A 26 10.86 7.04 -9.87
N ILE A 27 10.48 8.09 -10.58
CA ILE A 27 11.26 8.70 -11.68
C ILE A 27 12.16 9.81 -11.16
N VAL A 28 11.63 10.69 -10.28
CA VAL A 28 12.31 11.94 -9.87
C VAL A 28 13.17 11.74 -8.61
N ALA A 29 12.83 10.82 -7.70
CA ALA A 29 13.49 10.73 -6.41
C ALA A 29 14.89 10.06 -6.48
N PRO A 30 15.85 10.50 -5.66
CA PRO A 30 17.16 9.85 -5.56
C PRO A 30 17.05 8.40 -5.07
N ARG A 31 17.59 7.45 -5.85
CA ARG A 31 17.58 6.02 -5.51
C ARG A 31 18.80 5.63 -4.67
N ARG A 32 18.74 5.84 -3.35
CA ARG A 32 19.81 5.48 -2.40
C ARG A 32 19.46 4.21 -1.61
N LYS A 33 19.54 3.05 -2.27
CA LYS A 33 19.33 1.74 -1.63
C LYS A 33 20.48 1.38 -0.69
N SER A 34 20.17 0.84 0.47
CA SER A 34 21.16 0.24 1.38
C SER A 34 20.49 -0.87 2.18
N ALA A 35 21.26 -1.88 2.62
CA ALA A 35 20.72 -2.99 3.41
C ALA A 35 19.96 -2.50 4.66
N VAL A 36 20.48 -1.48 5.35
CA VAL A 36 19.87 -0.86 6.53
C VAL A 36 18.57 -0.10 6.21
N LYS A 37 18.42 0.46 5.00
CA LYS A 37 17.17 1.15 4.62
C LYS A 37 16.04 0.19 4.21
N GLU A 38 16.41 -0.99 3.73
CA GLU A 38 15.48 -2.02 3.28
C GLU A 38 15.17 -3.04 4.39
N MET A 39 15.84 -2.95 5.56
CA MET A 39 15.57 -3.84 6.68
C MET A 39 14.19 -3.52 7.30
N PRO A 40 13.44 -4.55 7.76
CA PRO A 40 12.22 -4.31 8.52
C PRO A 40 12.50 -3.49 9.77
N TYR A 41 11.53 -2.67 10.15
CA TYR A 41 11.67 -1.83 11.33
C TYR A 41 11.53 -2.65 12.62
N GLU A 42 12.61 -2.74 13.37
CA GLU A 42 12.64 -3.27 14.74
C GLU A 42 13.76 -2.56 15.54
N SER A 43 13.86 -1.22 15.41
CA SER A 43 14.89 -0.40 16.07
C SER A 43 16.34 -0.87 15.84
N GLY A 44 16.64 -1.38 14.65
CA GLY A 44 17.98 -1.90 14.30
C GLY A 44 18.23 -3.35 14.72
N MET A 45 17.24 -4.01 15.32
CA MET A 45 17.27 -5.43 15.64
C MET A 45 16.86 -6.28 14.44
N ASP A 46 17.28 -7.54 14.45
CA ASP A 46 16.76 -8.52 13.50
C ASP A 46 15.27 -8.79 13.76
N PRO A 47 14.44 -8.93 12.72
CA PRO A 47 13.01 -9.15 12.87
C PRO A 47 12.74 -10.44 13.68
N ILE A 48 12.01 -10.31 14.78
CA ILE A 48 11.77 -11.41 15.72
C ILE A 48 10.72 -12.40 15.18
N HIS A 49 9.82 -11.94 14.31
CA HIS A 49 8.64 -12.69 13.89
C HIS A 49 8.61 -12.95 12.38
N ASP A 50 8.22 -14.18 12.02
CA ASP A 50 7.87 -14.52 10.64
C ASP A 50 6.49 -13.96 10.26
N THR A 51 6.36 -13.59 8.99
CA THR A 51 5.16 -13.06 8.35
C THR A 51 4.00 -14.07 8.26
N ARG A 52 4.28 -15.37 8.44
CA ARG A 52 3.29 -16.46 8.28
C ARG A 52 2.62 -16.94 9.57
N ARG A 53 2.73 -16.17 10.66
CA ARG A 53 2.07 -16.52 11.92
C ARG A 53 0.54 -16.45 11.81
N ARG A 54 -0.15 -17.25 12.62
CA ARG A 54 -1.62 -17.16 12.72
C ARG A 54 -2.00 -15.85 13.41
N PHE A 55 -2.85 -15.07 12.75
CA PHE A 55 -3.52 -13.92 13.36
C PHE A 55 -4.77 -14.39 14.11
N ASP A 56 -5.30 -13.55 15.01
CA ASP A 56 -6.50 -13.87 15.77
C ASP A 56 -7.69 -14.16 14.82
N VAL A 57 -8.42 -15.25 15.07
CA VAL A 57 -9.61 -15.65 14.31
C VAL A 57 -10.73 -14.61 14.39
N ARG A 58 -10.70 -13.72 15.38
CA ARG A 58 -11.67 -12.63 15.52
C ARG A 58 -11.72 -11.72 14.29
N PHE A 59 -10.60 -11.50 13.58
CA PHE A 59 -10.60 -10.75 12.33
C PHE A 59 -11.46 -11.42 11.25
N HIS A 60 -11.49 -12.76 11.24
CA HIS A 60 -12.36 -13.52 10.33
C HIS A 60 -13.83 -13.43 10.75
N LEU A 61 -14.11 -13.53 12.06
CA LEU A 61 -15.48 -13.40 12.56
C LEU A 61 -16.08 -12.03 12.23
N VAL A 62 -15.31 -10.93 12.41
CA VAL A 62 -15.74 -9.57 12.05
C VAL A 62 -15.98 -9.39 10.55
N ALA A 63 -15.21 -10.06 9.69
CA ALA A 63 -15.36 -9.92 8.24
C ALA A 63 -16.57 -10.68 7.67
N VAL A 64 -17.00 -11.76 8.35
CA VAL A 64 -18.16 -12.58 7.94
C VAL A 64 -19.47 -12.00 8.45
N THR A 65 -19.45 -11.35 9.62
CA THR A 65 -20.59 -10.61 10.17
C THR A 65 -20.85 -9.32 9.42
#